data_AF-X0SUS9-F1
#
_entry.id   AF-X0SUS9-F1
#
_cell.length_a   1.000
_cell.length_b   1.000
_cell.length_c   1.000
_cell.angle_alpha   90.00
_cell.angle_beta   90.00
_cell.angle_gamma   90.00
#
_symmetry.space_group_name_H-M   'P 1'
#
loop_
_entity.id
_entity.type
_entity.pdbx_description
1 polymer ?
#
loop_
_entity_poly.entity_id
_entity_poly.type
_entity_poly.pdbx_seq_one_letter_code
_entity_poly.pdbx_strand_id
1 'polypeptide(L)' 'ISEIMGPRIRLVNPAYNAVLDLKKILKENNLLKIDKNRKESYYTSGSPDNMKKVGRAILNSFEYSVEKVIF' A
#
# COMPACT_ATOMS: atom_id res chain seq x y z
N ILE A 1 -1.16 3.00 19.80
CA ILE A 1 0.23 3.42 20.14
C ILE A 1 0.31 4.90 20.53
N SER A 2 -0.43 5.82 19.90
CA SER A 2 -0.50 7.24 20.29
C SER A 2 -0.93 7.43 21.75
N GLU A 3 -1.88 6.62 22.21
CA GLU A 3 -2.34 6.58 23.61
C GLU A 3 -1.22 6.22 24.60
N ILE A 4 -0.24 5.43 24.15
CA ILE A 4 0.90 4.99 24.98
C ILE A 4 2.02 6.05 24.98
N MET A 5 2.29 6.65 23.81
CA MET A 5 3.39 7.61 23.66
C MET A 5 3.11 9.00 24.27
N GLY A 6 1.84 9.31 24.52
CA GLY A 6 1.40 10.58 25.08
C GLY A 6 1.39 11.74 24.07
N PRO A 7 0.74 12.86 24.41
CA PRO A 7 0.38 13.91 23.45
C PRO A 7 1.57 14.74 22.93
N ARG A 8 2.73 14.65 23.59
CA ARG A 8 3.95 15.38 23.18
C ARG A 8 4.75 14.66 22.10
N ILE A 9 4.41 13.41 21.78
CA ILE A 9 5.09 12.62 20.76
C ILE A 9 4.24 12.60 19.50
N ARG A 10 4.80 13.14 18.41
CA ARG A 10 4.18 13.06 17.10
C ARG A 10 4.60 11.77 16.40
N LEU A 11 3.63 10.88 16.18
CA LEU A 11 3.82 9.72 15.33
C LEU A 11 3.80 10.15 13.86
N VAL A 12 4.75 9.64 13.09
CA VAL A 12 4.84 9.88 11.65
C VAL A 12 4.60 8.58 10.93
N ASN A 13 3.65 8.58 9.99
CA ASN A 13 3.40 7.42 9.13
C ASN A 13 4.26 7.55 7.86
N PRO A 14 5.32 6.75 7.70
CA PRO A 14 6.18 6.83 6.52
C PRO A 14 5.44 6.48 5.22
N ALA A 15 4.47 5.56 5.27
CA ALA A 15 3.69 5.18 4.10
C ALA A 15 2.84 6.36 3.59
N TYR A 16 2.29 7.19 4.50
CA TYR A 16 1.55 8.38 4.13
C TYR A 16 2.42 9.40 3.40
N ASN A 17 3.61 9.70 3.94
CA ASN A 17 4.54 10.63 3.32
C ASN A 17 5.01 10.13 1.96
N ALA A 18 5.36 8.84 1.84
CA ALA A 18 5.78 8.25 0.57
C ALA A 18 4.70 8.37 -0.52
N VAL A 19 3.42 8.21 -0.17
CA VAL A 19 2.30 8.38 -1.13
C VAL A 19 2.16 9.83 -1.59
N LEU A 20 2.35 10.81 -0.68
CA LEU A 20 2.33 12.23 -1.06
C LEU A 20 3.47 12.58 -2.03
N ASP A 21 4.67 12.08 -1.75
CA ASP A 21 5.84 12.29 -2.60
C ASP A 21 5.64 11.63 -3.97
N LEU A 22 5.15 10.39 -4.01
CA LEU A 22 4.82 9.71 -5.26
C LEU A 22 3.78 10.49 -6.08
N LYS A 23 2.71 10.99 -5.44
CA LYS A 23 1.69 11.81 -6.10
C LYS A 23 2.28 13.08 -6.71
N LYS A 24 3.22 13.72 -6.02
CA LYS A 24 3.93 14.90 -6.53
C LYS A 24 4.76 14.54 -7.78
N ILE A 25 5.59 13.51 -7.70
CA ILE A 25 6.43 13.03 -8.82
C ILE A 25 5.56 12.69 -10.03
N LEU A 26 4.46 11.96 -9.85
CA LEU A 26 3.56 11.60 -10.95
C LEU A 26 2.91 12.83 -11.60
N LYS A 27 2.56 13.87 -10.83
CA LYS A 27 2.03 15.12 -11.39
C LYS A 27 3.08 15.88 -12.19
N GLU A 28 4.27 16.02 -11.65
CA GLU A 28 5.38 16.76 -12.29
C GLU A 28 5.80 16.13 -13.61
N ASN A 29 5.71 14.80 -13.72
CA ASN A 29 6.03 14.07 -14.94
C ASN A 29 4.82 13.86 -15.88
N ASN A 30 3.66 14.44 -15.58
CA ASN A 30 2.41 14.23 -16.32
C ASN A 30 1.99 12.74 -16.46
N LEU A 31 2.27 11.95 -15.42
CA LEU A 31 1.96 10.50 -15.32
C LEU A 31 0.80 10.20 -14.39
N LEU A 32 0.25 11.20 -13.69
CA LEU A 32 -0.85 10.98 -12.75
C LEU A 32 -2.11 10.54 -13.49
N LYS A 33 -2.49 9.27 -13.31
CA LYS A 33 -3.76 8.71 -13.77
C LYS A 33 -4.66 8.39 -12.57
N ILE A 34 -5.91 8.81 -12.64
CA ILE A 34 -6.94 8.46 -11.64
C ILE A 34 -7.92 7.50 -12.31
N ASP A 35 -7.91 6.23 -11.89
CA ASP A 35 -8.80 5.19 -12.39
C ASP A 35 -9.78 4.75 -11.30
N LYS A 36 -11.08 4.73 -11.64
CA LYS A 36 -12.16 4.32 -10.74
C LYS A 36 -12.40 2.81 -10.76
N ASN A 37 -11.93 2.10 -11.80
CA ASN A 37 -12.08 0.64 -11.96
C ASN A 37 -10.77 -0.08 -11.67
N ARG A 38 -10.04 0.38 -10.63
CA ARG A 38 -8.70 -0.12 -10.31
C ARG A 38 -8.75 -1.61 -9.93
N LYS A 39 -8.09 -2.46 -10.72
CA LYS A 39 -7.75 -3.84 -10.37
C LYS A 39 -6.26 -3.91 -10.04
N GLU A 40 -5.94 -4.45 -8.88
CA GLU A 40 -4.55 -4.56 -8.41
C GLU A 40 -4.06 -6.01 -8.47
N SER A 41 -2.86 -6.19 -9.02
CA SER A 41 -2.16 -7.48 -9.04
C SER A 41 -0.94 -7.40 -8.12
N TYR A 42 -0.85 -8.35 -7.19
CA TYR A 42 0.27 -8.45 -6.24
C TYR A 42 1.10 -9.69 -6.55
N TYR A 43 2.40 -9.60 -6.30
CA TYR A 43 3.34 -10.68 -6.55
C TYR A 43 4.14 -10.99 -5.29
N THR A 44 4.39 -12.26 -5.03
CA THR A 44 5.20 -12.71 -3.90
C THR A 44 6.19 -13.80 -4.32
N SER A 45 7.41 -13.77 -3.79
CA SER A 45 8.35 -14.89 -3.91
C SER A 45 8.01 -16.04 -2.94
N GLY A 46 7.23 -15.73 -1.90
CA GLY A 46 6.81 -16.67 -0.86
C GLY A 46 5.55 -17.45 -1.21
N SER A 47 4.76 -17.78 -0.18
CA SER A 47 3.45 -18.43 -0.36
C SER A 47 2.38 -17.38 -0.69
N PRO A 48 1.71 -17.47 -1.86
CA PRO A 48 0.59 -16.60 -2.20
C PRO A 48 -0.54 -16.68 -1.18
N ASP A 49 -0.82 -17.86 -0.62
CA ASP A 49 -1.93 -18.04 0.32
C ASP A 49 -1.67 -17.37 1.66
N ASN A 50 -0.43 -17.45 2.16
CA ASN A 50 -0.04 -16.69 3.36
C ASN A 50 -0.07 -15.19 3.09
N MET A 51 0.38 -14.76 1.92
CA MET A 51 0.32 -13.36 1.53
C MET A 51 -1.13 -12.85 1.41
N LYS A 52 -2.06 -13.65 0.87
CA LYS A 52 -3.48 -13.32 0.84
C LYS A 52 -4.06 -13.11 2.24
N LYS A 53 -3.68 -13.94 3.23
CA LYS A 53 -4.14 -13.79 4.62
C LYS A 53 -3.68 -12.45 5.22
N VAL A 54 -2.41 -12.09 5.04
CA VAL A 54 -1.86 -10.80 5.51
C VAL A 54 -2.51 -9.64 4.76
N GLY A 55 -2.63 -9.76 3.43
CA GLY A 55 -3.28 -8.76 2.58
C GLY A 55 -4.71 -8.44 3.05
N ARG A 56 -5.53 -9.45 3.39
CA ARG A 56 -6.89 -9.24 3.91
C ARG A 56 -6.94 -8.47 5.23
N ALA A 57 -5.90 -8.56 6.06
CA ALA A 57 -5.85 -7.86 7.34
C ALA A 57 -5.44 -6.39 7.20
N ILE A 58 -4.76 -6.03 6.11
CA ILE A 58 -4.16 -4.70 5.89
C ILE A 58 -4.91 -3.91 4.81
N LEU A 59 -5.29 -4.58 3.72
CA LEU A 59 -5.97 -3.99 2.58
C LEU A 59 -7.49 -4.06 2.81
N ASN A 60 -8.16 -2.92 2.68
CA ASN A 60 -9.63 -2.91 2.60
C ASN A 60 -10.11 -3.74 1.40
N SER A 61 -11.35 -4.18 1.47
CA SER A 61 -11.99 -5.23 0.66
C SER A 61 -12.20 -4.90 -0.83
N PHE A 62 -11.12 -4.56 -1.54
CA PHE A 62 -11.11 -4.42 -3.00
C PHE A 62 -10.76 -5.75 -3.66
N GLU A 63 -11.13 -5.93 -4.92
CA GLU A 63 -10.68 -7.09 -5.69
C GLU A 63 -9.18 -6.97 -6.00
N TYR A 64 -8.41 -7.98 -5.58
CA TYR A 64 -7.00 -8.11 -5.93
C TYR A 64 -6.59 -9.56 -6.19
N SER A 65 -5.58 -9.76 -7.03
CA SER A 65 -4.92 -11.06 -7.22
C SER A 65 -3.59 -11.12 -6.48
N VAL A 66 -3.16 -12.33 -6.11
CA VAL A 66 -1.81 -12.58 -5.56
C VAL A 66 -1.20 -13.78 -6.27
N GLU A 67 -0.06 -13.57 -6.91
CA GLU A 67 0.63 -14.56 -7.73
C GLU A 67 2.03 -14.85 -7.20
N LYS A 68 2.49 -16.10 -7.34
CA LYS A 68 3.86 -16.46 -7.00
C LYS A 68 4.77 -16.13 -8.17
N VAL A 69 5.89 -15.46 -7.90
CA VAL A 69 6.94 -15.20 -8.90
C VAL A 69 8.24 -15.90 -8.49
N ILE A 70 8.92 -16.48 -9.48
CA ILE A 70 10.23 -17.09 -9.34
C ILE A 70 11.18 -16.24 -10.19
N PHE A 71 12.26 -15.76 -9.57
CA PHE A 71 13.31 -14.96 -10.21
C PHE A 71 14.45 -15.86 -10.68
#